data_AF-A0A812NSU2-F1
#
_entry.id   AF-A0A812NSU2-F1
#
_cell.length_a   1.000
_cell.length_b   1.000
_cell.length_c   1.000
_cell.angle_alpha   90.00
_cell.angle_beta   90.00
_cell.angle_gamma   90.00
#
_symmetry.space_group_name_H-M   'P 1'
#
loop_
_entity.id
_entity.type
_entity.pdbx_description
1 polymer ?
#
loop_
_entity_poly.entity_id
_entity_poly.type
_entity_poly.pdbx_seq_one_letter_code
_entity_poly.pdbx_strand_id
1 'polypeptide(L)'
;MASIGATRRSPSGPAVVFTFDPHPVRVLRPHEYPPPLTWTERKAELLTKLGVDHVVAYPTDEALLRLTAREFFDLVLRESMAAKALVEGPNFFFGHNREGDVALLGKFAAEAGMSLDVVEPNSEGGELVSSSRIRRLIGETGDVGRALTMLTAPYRIRGIVTHGAGRGAKIGFPTANLEGIDTILPAEGVYAGVGRLVGRDGPMGVWPAAINIGPNPTFGEVHAKVEAHLIGCDETVYGRPVEVDFLDRLRNIRAFASADELVEQVKKDVAATQTILGLLYALESLGKRVRIINADAPPEHIRFIDVEGRVEVLGEGVTVEDVHQADAHIVCDTSAWGQLGAMADVIRSSPAQRLVIDHHQSGDDLGATVLKDDTAEATGRLIVEAMDALKVPISPKAAMPLFAAIATDTGWFRFPSVTPITYRTIARLMEAGANPTELFQQLYDRNTAARVRLHGRIMESIALELDGRVAFGQATDEDFQATGAAQADTEDVVNRLLSVEGVEVAVLLANMEPGLIKASLRSRTIVDVRPVAEKFGGGGHAKAAGVRYRGTIAEAKAALLAAIVEQFHD
;
A
#
# COMPACT_ATOMS: atom_id res chain seq x y z
N MET A 1 28.76 4.57 0.04
CA MET A 1 28.99 6.03 0.24
C MET A 1 29.08 6.44 1.70
N ALA A 2 28.78 5.55 2.67
CA ALA A 2 28.78 5.88 4.10
C ALA A 2 30.16 6.21 4.71
N SER A 3 31.28 5.84 4.08
CA SER A 3 32.62 6.01 4.67
C SER A 3 33.34 7.33 4.33
N ILE A 4 32.86 8.11 3.34
CA ILE A 4 33.55 9.33 2.88
C ILE A 4 33.34 10.51 3.86
N GLY A 5 32.24 10.52 4.63
CA GLY A 5 31.92 11.60 5.56
C GLY A 5 32.83 11.68 6.79
N ALA A 6 33.63 10.64 7.08
CA ALA A 6 34.44 10.55 8.29
C ALA A 6 35.91 11.00 8.10
N THR A 7 36.42 11.07 6.88
CA THR A 7 37.83 11.39 6.58
C THR A 7 38.04 12.88 6.28
N ARG A 8 37.66 13.76 7.23
CA ARG A 8 38.14 15.15 7.23
C ARG A 8 39.28 15.30 8.22
N ARG A 9 40.48 14.92 7.81
CA ARG A 9 41.76 15.32 8.44
C ARG A 9 42.84 15.64 7.39
N SER A 10 42.62 16.75 6.68
CA SER A 10 43.58 17.66 6.01
C SER A 10 44.84 17.07 5.36
N PRO A 11 44.98 17.31 4.04
CA PRO A 11 45.91 18.33 3.56
C PRO A 11 45.15 19.48 2.87
N SER A 12 45.77 20.66 2.76
CA SER A 12 45.20 21.87 2.14
C SER A 12 44.75 21.65 0.69
N GLY A 13 43.46 21.40 0.46
CA GLY A 13 42.87 21.25 -0.88
C GLY A 13 41.39 20.82 -0.84
N PRO A 14 40.66 20.95 -1.96
CA PRO A 14 39.26 20.51 -2.05
C PRO A 14 39.16 18.99 -2.02
N ALA A 15 38.10 18.46 -1.41
CA ALA A 15 37.73 17.04 -1.48
C ALA A 15 37.04 16.77 -2.81
N VAL A 16 37.67 15.93 -3.66
CA VAL A 16 37.17 15.60 -4.98
C VAL A 16 36.86 14.11 -5.07
N VAL A 17 35.63 13.76 -5.48
CA VAL A 17 35.29 12.39 -5.86
C VAL A 17 35.45 12.23 -7.36
N PHE A 18 36.36 11.36 -7.77
CA PHE A 18 36.55 10.98 -9.17
C PHE A 18 35.77 9.70 -9.46
N THR A 19 34.84 9.76 -10.41
CA THR A 19 34.00 8.63 -10.84
C THR A 19 33.94 8.60 -12.36
N PHE A 20 33.41 7.52 -12.90
CA PHE A 20 33.26 7.28 -14.32
C PHE A 20 31.79 7.31 -14.73
N ASP A 21 31.47 7.92 -15.88
CA ASP A 21 30.15 7.89 -16.49
C ASP A 21 30.25 7.73 -18.03
N PRO A 22 29.64 6.69 -18.65
CA PRO A 22 29.04 5.53 -18.01
C PRO A 22 30.06 4.73 -17.18
N HIS A 23 29.59 3.88 -16.27
CA HIS A 23 30.47 2.99 -15.52
C HIS A 23 31.29 2.09 -16.47
N PRO A 24 32.60 1.81 -16.23
CA PRO A 24 33.45 1.06 -17.16
C PRO A 24 32.92 -0.32 -17.53
N VAL A 25 32.30 -1.02 -16.59
CA VAL A 25 31.64 -2.32 -16.85
C VAL A 25 30.53 -2.19 -17.91
N ARG A 26 29.80 -1.06 -17.97
CA ARG A 26 28.77 -0.84 -18.99
C ARG A 26 29.35 -0.80 -20.41
N VAL A 27 30.59 -0.34 -20.56
CA VAL A 27 31.30 -0.29 -21.85
C VAL A 27 32.00 -1.62 -22.16
N LEU A 28 32.73 -2.17 -21.18
CA LEU A 28 33.55 -3.37 -21.35
C LEU A 28 32.72 -4.66 -21.40
N ARG A 29 31.65 -4.73 -20.60
CA ARG A 29 30.83 -5.94 -20.39
C ARG A 29 29.37 -5.55 -20.20
N PRO A 30 28.70 -5.04 -21.24
CA PRO A 30 27.33 -4.50 -21.13
C PRO A 30 26.33 -5.53 -20.59
N HIS A 31 26.53 -6.83 -20.85
CA HIS A 31 25.66 -7.91 -20.35
C HIS A 31 25.82 -8.21 -18.85
N GLU A 32 26.95 -7.83 -18.24
CA GLU A 32 27.22 -8.02 -16.80
C GLU A 32 26.92 -6.76 -15.98
N TYR A 33 26.52 -5.66 -16.62
CA TYR A 33 26.32 -4.39 -15.94
C TYR A 33 25.03 -4.42 -15.10
N PRO A 34 25.13 -4.39 -13.76
CA PRO A 34 23.93 -4.39 -12.92
C PRO A 34 23.21 -3.04 -13.05
N PRO A 35 21.87 -3.01 -12.93
CA PRO A 35 21.12 -1.76 -12.87
C PRO A 35 21.69 -0.81 -11.80
N PRO A 36 21.82 0.49 -12.09
CA PRO A 36 22.40 1.44 -11.16
C PRO A 36 21.44 1.75 -10.00
N LEU A 37 22.00 2.09 -8.85
CA LEU A 37 21.27 2.51 -7.64
C LEU A 37 20.98 4.03 -7.60
N THR A 38 21.59 4.80 -8.51
CA THR A 38 21.45 6.26 -8.60
C THR A 38 21.97 6.71 -9.97
N TRP A 39 21.57 7.90 -10.41
CA TRP A 39 22.16 8.59 -11.56
C TRP A 39 23.27 9.57 -11.14
N THR A 40 24.04 10.07 -12.11
CA THR A 40 25.25 10.88 -11.91
C THR A 40 24.96 12.19 -11.19
N GLU A 41 23.95 12.95 -11.60
CA GLU A 41 23.60 14.23 -11.00
C GLU A 41 23.18 14.06 -9.52
N ARG A 42 22.34 13.06 -9.23
CA ARG A 42 21.94 12.77 -7.84
C ARG A 42 23.08 12.26 -6.99
N LYS A 43 24.00 11.47 -7.54
CA LYS A 43 25.23 11.07 -6.85
C LYS A 43 26.02 12.30 -6.44
N ALA A 44 26.17 13.28 -7.33
CA ALA A 44 26.84 14.54 -7.02
C ALA A 44 26.13 15.30 -5.89
N GLU A 45 24.80 15.47 -5.96
CA GLU A 45 24.01 16.10 -4.89
C GLU A 45 24.21 15.44 -3.52
N LEU A 46 24.18 14.10 -3.48
CA LEU A 46 24.34 13.35 -2.23
C LEU A 46 25.75 13.49 -1.66
N LEU A 47 26.78 13.45 -2.51
CA LEU A 47 28.18 13.62 -2.10
C LEU A 47 28.46 15.05 -1.61
N THR A 48 27.92 16.06 -2.28
CA THR A 48 28.04 17.46 -1.83
C THR A 48 27.42 17.67 -0.46
N LYS A 49 26.27 17.05 -0.17
CA LYS A 49 25.64 17.08 1.17
C LYS A 49 26.51 16.43 2.25
N LEU A 50 27.41 15.51 1.87
CA LEU A 50 28.38 14.88 2.76
C LEU A 50 29.70 15.67 2.89
N GLY A 51 29.80 16.84 2.24
CA GLY A 51 30.96 17.72 2.32
C GLY A 51 32.01 17.51 1.23
N VAL A 52 31.68 16.81 0.14
CA VAL A 52 32.54 16.75 -1.05
C VAL A 52 32.42 18.06 -1.83
N ASP A 53 33.56 18.70 -2.14
CA ASP A 53 33.61 19.99 -2.83
C ASP A 53 33.30 19.83 -4.34
N HIS A 54 33.85 18.79 -4.98
CA HIS A 54 33.65 18.53 -6.40
C HIS A 54 33.45 17.04 -6.70
N VAL A 55 32.60 16.74 -7.69
CA VAL A 55 32.47 15.40 -8.26
C VAL A 55 32.84 15.47 -9.74
N VAL A 56 33.85 14.71 -10.12
CA VAL A 56 34.29 14.58 -11.52
C VAL A 56 33.73 13.27 -12.06
N ALA A 57 32.75 13.35 -12.95
CA ALA A 57 32.26 12.22 -13.72
C ALA A 57 33.00 12.17 -15.07
N TYR A 58 34.12 11.44 -15.09
CA TYR A 58 34.98 11.37 -16.26
C TYR A 58 34.36 10.47 -17.34
N PRO A 59 34.32 10.91 -18.62
CA PRO A 59 33.80 10.10 -19.72
C PRO A 59 34.56 8.78 -19.85
N THR A 60 33.86 7.66 -19.85
CA THR A 60 34.51 6.36 -20.10
C THR A 60 34.58 6.08 -21.59
N ASP A 61 35.67 6.54 -22.20
CA ASP A 61 35.99 6.30 -23.61
C ASP A 61 37.09 5.25 -23.79
N GLU A 62 37.38 4.90 -25.04
CA GLU A 62 38.39 3.91 -25.39
C GLU A 62 39.81 4.35 -24.99
N ALA A 63 40.08 5.66 -25.00
CA ALA A 63 41.38 6.20 -24.62
C ALA A 63 41.65 5.96 -23.13
N LEU A 64 40.68 6.26 -22.26
CA LEU A 64 40.74 5.97 -20.83
C LEU A 64 40.94 4.46 -20.57
N LEU A 65 40.15 3.61 -21.24
CA LEU A 65 40.17 2.17 -21.01
C LEU A 65 41.49 1.50 -21.39
N ARG A 66 42.29 2.13 -22.27
CA ARG A 66 43.60 1.65 -22.72
C ARG A 66 44.77 2.11 -21.87
N LEU A 67 44.57 3.07 -20.97
CA LEU A 67 45.64 3.55 -20.09
C LEU A 67 46.15 2.43 -19.20
N THR A 68 47.45 2.21 -19.18
CA THR A 68 48.11 1.41 -18.14
C THR A 68 47.88 2.04 -16.76
N ALA A 69 48.06 1.26 -15.70
CA ALA A 69 47.97 1.76 -14.33
C ALA A 69 48.91 2.94 -14.11
N ARG A 70 50.13 2.89 -14.69
CA ARG A 70 51.10 3.98 -14.58
C ARG A 70 50.63 5.25 -15.31
N GLU A 71 50.16 5.10 -16.55
CA GLU A 71 49.66 6.24 -17.33
C GLU A 71 48.44 6.89 -16.67
N PHE A 72 47.50 6.08 -16.15
CA PHE A 72 46.35 6.59 -15.39
C PHE A 72 46.81 7.39 -14.17
N PHE A 73 47.76 6.86 -13.39
CA PHE A 73 48.29 7.55 -12.22
C PHE A 73 48.97 8.88 -12.56
N ASP A 74 49.89 8.87 -13.53
CA ASP A 74 50.67 10.06 -13.88
C ASP A 74 49.79 11.13 -14.57
N LEU A 75 48.95 10.75 -15.54
CA LEU A 75 48.15 11.71 -16.32
C LEU A 75 46.92 12.21 -15.56
N VAL A 76 46.17 11.29 -14.93
CA VAL A 76 44.88 11.64 -14.30
C VAL A 76 45.09 12.15 -12.89
N LEU A 77 45.73 11.36 -12.02
CA LEU A 77 45.84 11.67 -10.59
C LEU A 77 46.89 12.75 -10.31
N ARG A 78 48.08 12.63 -10.92
CA ARG A 78 49.20 13.54 -10.65
C ARG A 78 49.14 14.82 -11.48
N GLU A 79 49.00 14.73 -12.79
CA GLU A 79 49.07 15.91 -13.66
C GLU A 79 47.74 16.67 -13.74
N SER A 80 46.65 15.98 -14.05
CA SER A 80 45.35 16.64 -14.24
C SER A 80 44.69 17.03 -12.91
N MET A 81 44.71 16.15 -11.91
CA MET A 81 44.09 16.42 -10.60
C MET A 81 45.04 17.07 -9.59
N ALA A 82 46.35 17.04 -9.83
CA ALA A 82 47.36 17.56 -8.91
C ALA A 82 47.18 17.02 -7.47
N ALA A 83 46.79 15.74 -7.35
CA ALA A 83 46.38 15.15 -6.08
C ALA A 83 47.51 15.22 -5.03
N LYS A 84 47.13 15.47 -3.77
CA LYS A 84 48.04 15.48 -2.61
C LYS A 84 47.80 14.30 -1.67
N ALA A 85 46.57 13.80 -1.66
CA ALA A 85 46.14 12.64 -0.91
C ALA A 85 45.15 11.85 -1.77
N LEU A 86 45.15 10.54 -1.60
CA LEU A 86 44.24 9.60 -2.22
C LEU A 86 43.50 8.85 -1.10
N VAL A 87 42.21 8.57 -1.32
CA VAL A 87 41.38 7.81 -0.37
C VAL A 87 40.68 6.72 -1.17
N GLU A 88 40.93 5.46 -0.85
CA GLU A 88 40.36 4.32 -1.57
C GLU A 88 39.94 3.18 -0.64
N GLY A 89 39.11 2.28 -1.13
CA GLY A 89 38.78 1.04 -0.42
C GLY A 89 39.76 -0.09 -0.72
N PRO A 90 39.83 -1.15 0.11
CA PRO A 90 40.77 -2.26 -0.08
C PRO A 90 40.55 -3.06 -1.38
N ASN A 91 39.38 -2.92 -2.02
CA ASN A 91 39.00 -3.62 -3.26
C ASN A 91 39.15 -2.77 -4.53
N PHE A 92 39.94 -1.69 -4.51
CA PHE A 92 40.14 -0.82 -5.66
C PHE A 92 41.14 -1.41 -6.67
N PHE A 93 40.80 -1.30 -7.96
CA PHE A 93 41.64 -1.70 -9.08
C PHE A 93 41.55 -0.66 -10.20
N PHE A 94 42.65 -0.43 -10.90
CA PHE A 94 42.77 0.58 -11.95
C PHE A 94 43.74 0.17 -13.05
N GLY A 95 43.76 0.93 -14.14
CA GLY A 95 44.52 0.62 -15.34
C GLY A 95 43.89 -0.48 -16.21
N HIS A 96 44.37 -0.55 -17.44
CA HIS A 96 43.97 -1.53 -18.44
C HIS A 96 44.10 -2.95 -17.87
N ASN A 97 43.07 -3.78 -18.08
CA ASN A 97 42.96 -5.14 -17.53
C ASN A 97 43.08 -5.24 -16.00
N ARG A 98 42.82 -4.16 -15.25
CA ARG A 98 42.92 -4.12 -13.78
C ARG A 98 44.32 -4.49 -13.27
N GLU A 99 45.36 -4.10 -14.01
CA GLU A 99 46.76 -4.42 -13.67
C GLU A 99 47.25 -3.70 -12.39
N GLY A 100 46.58 -2.63 -11.97
CA GLY A 100 46.85 -1.93 -10.73
C GLY A 100 45.86 -2.28 -9.62
N ASP A 101 46.37 -2.49 -8.42
CA ASP A 101 45.64 -2.68 -7.17
C ASP A 101 46.03 -1.60 -6.13
N VAL A 102 45.40 -1.63 -4.95
CA VAL A 102 45.68 -0.67 -3.86
C VAL A 102 47.16 -0.70 -3.42
N ALA A 103 47.81 -1.86 -3.47
CA ALA A 103 49.21 -1.99 -3.09
C ALA A 103 50.14 -1.28 -4.11
N LEU A 104 49.85 -1.42 -5.40
CA LEU A 104 50.55 -0.70 -6.45
C LEU A 104 50.27 0.81 -6.38
N LEU A 105 49.02 1.19 -6.11
CA LEU A 105 48.65 2.60 -5.90
C LEU A 105 49.45 3.22 -4.75
N GLY A 106 49.65 2.49 -3.65
CA GLY A 106 50.45 2.92 -2.51
C GLY A 106 51.92 3.14 -2.88
N LYS A 107 52.50 2.29 -3.75
CA LYS A 107 53.87 2.48 -4.26
C LYS A 107 53.97 3.75 -5.11
N PHE A 108 53.06 3.95 -6.06
CA PHE A 108 53.05 5.14 -6.91
C PHE A 108 52.80 6.43 -6.11
N ALA A 109 51.91 6.39 -5.13
CA ALA A 109 51.65 7.51 -4.23
C ALA A 109 52.91 7.89 -3.43
N ALA A 110 53.61 6.90 -2.86
CA ALA A 110 54.85 7.13 -2.12
C ALA A 110 55.96 7.73 -3.01
N GLU A 111 56.13 7.24 -4.23
CA GLU A 111 57.07 7.80 -5.23
C GLU A 111 56.76 9.27 -5.56
N ALA A 112 55.48 9.63 -5.63
CA ALA A 112 55.02 10.97 -5.98
C ALA A 112 54.89 11.92 -4.76
N GLY A 113 55.20 11.47 -3.54
CA GLY A 113 55.02 12.25 -2.32
C GLY A 113 53.56 12.51 -1.96
N MET A 114 52.65 11.63 -2.37
CA MET A 114 51.22 11.66 -2.02
C MET A 114 50.92 10.72 -0.86
N SER A 115 49.94 11.07 -0.03
CA SER A 115 49.41 10.15 0.98
C SER A 115 48.30 9.27 0.39
N LEU A 116 48.19 8.02 0.86
CA LEU A 116 47.09 7.12 0.53
C LEU A 116 46.45 6.64 1.84
N ASP A 117 45.15 6.86 1.98
CA ASP A 117 44.32 6.35 3.07
C ASP A 117 43.42 5.22 2.54
N VAL A 118 43.53 4.03 3.14
CA VAL A 118 42.72 2.87 2.75
C VAL A 118 41.61 2.70 3.77
N VAL A 119 40.38 3.01 3.35
CA VAL A 119 39.22 3.06 4.24
C VAL A 119 38.51 1.72 4.24
N GLU A 120 38.39 1.14 5.43
CA GLU A 120 37.69 -0.13 5.62
C GLU A 120 36.18 0.00 5.33
N PRO A 121 35.55 -1.04 4.76
CA PRO A 121 34.11 -1.06 4.54
C PRO A 121 33.29 -0.88 5.83
N ASN A 122 32.19 -0.13 5.74
CA ASN A 122 31.28 0.06 6.87
C ASN A 122 30.34 -1.15 7.06
N SER A 123 29.86 -1.35 8.29
CA SER A 123 28.88 -2.38 8.65
C SER A 123 27.69 -1.77 9.39
N GLU A 124 26.47 -2.23 9.08
CA GLU A 124 25.23 -1.82 9.74
C GLU A 124 24.57 -3.08 10.31
N GLY A 125 24.23 -3.08 11.61
CA GLY A 125 23.64 -4.25 12.28
C GLY A 125 24.51 -5.52 12.26
N GLY A 126 25.84 -5.36 12.22
CA GLY A 126 26.79 -6.48 12.15
C GLY A 126 27.02 -7.07 10.75
N GLU A 127 26.37 -6.52 9.71
CA GLU A 127 26.52 -6.96 8.34
C GLU A 127 27.15 -5.88 7.46
N LEU A 128 27.99 -6.28 6.51
CA LEU A 128 28.68 -5.39 5.58
C LEU A 128 27.70 -4.56 4.73
N VAL A 129 27.94 -3.25 4.62
CA VAL A 129 27.21 -2.38 3.70
C VAL A 129 27.82 -2.51 2.30
N SER A 130 27.07 -3.08 1.35
CA SER A 130 27.53 -3.25 -0.04
C SER A 130 26.44 -2.96 -1.06
N SER A 131 26.83 -2.47 -2.25
CA SER A 131 25.89 -2.19 -3.34
C SER A 131 25.16 -3.44 -3.84
N SER A 132 25.80 -4.62 -3.77
CA SER A 132 25.14 -5.88 -4.14
C SER A 132 24.01 -6.22 -3.18
N ARG A 133 24.23 -6.05 -1.86
CA ARG A 133 23.19 -6.29 -0.85
C ARG A 133 22.04 -5.30 -0.95
N ILE A 134 22.34 -4.01 -1.13
CA ILE A 134 21.32 -2.97 -1.30
C ILE A 134 20.45 -3.27 -2.53
N ARG A 135 21.06 -3.69 -3.65
CA ARG A 135 20.29 -4.10 -4.84
C ARG A 135 19.38 -5.29 -4.58
N ARG A 136 19.80 -6.29 -3.79
CA ARG A 136 18.96 -7.43 -3.42
C ARG A 136 17.79 -7.00 -2.56
N LEU A 137 18.02 -6.19 -1.52
CA LEU A 137 16.95 -5.67 -0.66
C LEU A 137 15.89 -4.92 -1.47
N ILE A 138 16.33 -4.04 -2.38
CA ILE A 138 15.43 -3.26 -3.23
C ILE A 138 14.75 -4.16 -4.27
N GLY A 139 15.51 -4.81 -5.13
CA GLY A 139 14.99 -5.48 -6.33
C GLY A 139 14.41 -6.88 -6.12
N GLU A 140 14.87 -7.63 -5.11
CA GLU A 140 14.36 -8.99 -4.84
C GLU A 140 13.23 -8.97 -3.81
N THR A 141 13.40 -8.23 -2.71
CA THR A 141 12.46 -8.25 -1.57
C THR A 141 11.59 -7.00 -1.43
N GLY A 142 11.94 -5.89 -2.07
CA GLY A 142 11.24 -4.60 -1.88
C GLY A 142 11.46 -3.98 -0.50
N ASP A 143 12.44 -4.44 0.27
CA ASP A 143 12.73 -3.98 1.64
C ASP A 143 13.52 -2.65 1.60
N VAL A 144 12.82 -1.60 1.18
CA VAL A 144 13.35 -0.23 1.03
C VAL A 144 13.64 0.40 2.39
N GLY A 145 12.92 0.01 3.45
CA GLY A 145 13.15 0.45 4.83
C GLY A 145 14.50 -0.06 5.37
N ARG A 146 14.81 -1.35 5.19
CA ARG A 146 16.14 -1.86 5.57
C ARG A 146 17.24 -1.32 4.67
N ALA A 147 16.98 -1.13 3.38
CA ALA A 147 17.94 -0.47 2.49
C ALA A 147 18.26 0.97 2.94
N LEU A 148 17.28 1.71 3.44
CA LEU A 148 17.46 3.07 3.97
C LEU A 148 18.47 3.11 5.13
N THR A 149 18.48 2.10 6.01
CA THR A 149 19.48 2.03 7.11
C THR A 149 20.93 1.97 6.60
N MET A 150 21.14 1.54 5.36
CA MET A 150 22.46 1.41 4.73
C MET A 150 22.78 2.55 3.74
N LEU A 151 21.79 3.39 3.45
CA LEU A 151 21.88 4.50 2.51
C LEU A 151 21.94 5.83 3.26
N THR A 152 22.49 6.86 2.62
CA THR A 152 22.58 8.21 3.20
C THR A 152 21.31 9.04 2.95
N ALA A 153 20.35 8.49 2.22
CA ALA A 153 19.06 9.08 1.88
C ALA A 153 18.08 7.98 1.43
N PRO A 154 16.76 8.23 1.45
CA PRO A 154 15.75 7.37 0.83
C PRO A 154 16.15 6.94 -0.58
N TYR A 155 15.88 5.68 -0.90
CA TYR A 155 16.08 5.17 -2.25
C TYR A 155 15.15 5.93 -3.20
N ARG A 156 15.68 6.39 -4.34
CA ARG A 156 14.95 7.25 -5.26
C ARG A 156 15.04 6.76 -6.69
N ILE A 157 13.90 6.77 -7.36
CA ILE A 157 13.81 6.63 -8.81
C ILE A 157 13.43 7.96 -9.46
N ARG A 158 13.73 8.10 -10.75
CA ARG A 158 13.21 9.18 -11.60
C ARG A 158 12.57 8.59 -12.84
N GLY A 159 11.51 9.21 -13.31
CA GLY A 159 10.84 8.83 -14.55
C GLY A 159 10.13 10.02 -15.19
N ILE A 160 9.76 9.87 -16.45
CA ILE A 160 8.89 10.80 -17.13
C ILE A 160 7.46 10.34 -16.94
N VAL A 161 6.58 11.27 -16.56
CA VAL A 161 5.16 10.97 -16.47
C VAL A 161 4.61 10.77 -17.88
N THR A 162 4.20 9.54 -18.18
CA THR A 162 3.51 9.21 -19.43
C THR A 162 2.02 9.13 -19.21
N HIS A 163 1.27 9.10 -20.31
CA HIS A 163 -0.15 8.82 -20.24
C HIS A 163 -0.30 7.32 -19.97
N GLY A 164 -0.66 6.97 -18.74
CA GLY A 164 -1.20 5.66 -18.44
C GLY A 164 -2.64 5.53 -18.90
N ALA A 165 -3.31 4.44 -18.51
CA ALA A 165 -4.73 4.26 -18.80
C ALA A 165 -5.66 5.28 -18.11
N GLY A 166 -5.11 6.19 -17.30
CA GLY A 166 -5.86 7.24 -16.58
C GLY A 166 -6.85 6.71 -15.55
N ARG A 167 -6.71 5.44 -15.14
CA ARG A 167 -7.68 4.70 -14.32
C ARG A 167 -7.64 5.09 -12.83
N GLY A 168 -6.45 5.38 -12.29
CA GLY A 168 -6.28 5.88 -10.93
C GLY A 168 -7.06 7.19 -10.71
N ALA A 169 -6.99 8.11 -11.67
CA ALA A 169 -7.76 9.36 -11.63
C ALA A 169 -9.28 9.12 -11.58
N LYS A 170 -9.76 8.06 -12.24
CA LYS A 170 -11.18 7.68 -12.22
C LYS A 170 -11.60 7.16 -10.86
N ILE A 171 -10.75 6.43 -10.15
CA ILE A 171 -11.04 5.87 -8.81
C ILE A 171 -10.63 6.77 -7.63
N GLY A 172 -10.27 8.05 -7.88
CA GLY A 172 -9.92 9.02 -6.82
C GLY A 172 -8.45 9.11 -6.46
N PHE A 173 -7.60 8.34 -7.13
CA PHE A 173 -6.17 8.26 -6.88
C PHE A 173 -5.42 8.55 -8.18
N PRO A 174 -5.40 9.80 -8.69
CA PRO A 174 -4.66 10.14 -9.91
C PRO A 174 -3.20 9.69 -9.79
N THR A 175 -2.84 8.67 -10.56
CA THR A 175 -1.50 8.09 -10.58
C THR A 175 -0.72 8.59 -11.79
N ALA A 176 0.44 9.18 -11.52
CA ALA A 176 1.46 9.42 -12.52
C ALA A 176 2.09 8.08 -12.90
N ASN A 177 1.91 7.66 -14.16
CA ASN A 177 2.61 6.49 -14.70
C ASN A 177 4.02 6.93 -15.08
N LEU A 178 5.04 6.27 -14.52
CA LEU A 178 6.43 6.63 -14.73
C LEU A 178 7.11 5.66 -15.69
N GLU A 179 7.69 6.21 -16.76
CA GLU A 179 8.52 5.48 -17.72
C GLU A 179 9.93 6.08 -17.80
N GLY A 180 10.83 5.39 -18.50
CA GLY A 180 12.22 5.85 -18.69
C GLY A 180 13.05 5.80 -17.40
N ILE A 181 12.68 4.91 -16.47
CA ILE A 181 13.40 4.73 -15.21
C ILE A 181 14.75 4.05 -15.51
N ASP A 182 15.83 4.72 -15.13
CA ASP A 182 17.21 4.34 -15.46
C ASP A 182 17.95 3.65 -14.30
N THR A 183 17.24 3.37 -13.20
CA THR A 183 17.75 2.74 -11.97
C THR A 183 17.02 1.42 -11.69
N ILE A 184 17.52 0.64 -10.73
CA ILE A 184 16.83 -0.60 -10.31
C ILE A 184 15.42 -0.29 -9.79
N LEU A 185 14.43 -1.07 -10.20
CA LEU A 185 13.09 -0.98 -9.62
C LEU A 185 13.05 -1.76 -8.30
N PRO A 186 12.40 -1.24 -7.25
CA PRO A 186 12.00 -2.07 -6.12
C PRO A 186 11.13 -3.25 -6.58
N ALA A 187 11.10 -4.33 -5.80
CA ALA A 187 10.25 -5.48 -6.07
C ALA A 187 8.77 -5.10 -6.16
N GLU A 188 7.92 -6.00 -6.66
CA GLU A 188 6.49 -5.70 -6.81
C GLU A 188 5.80 -5.45 -5.45
N GLY A 189 4.92 -4.45 -5.37
CA GLY A 189 4.24 -4.08 -4.15
C GLY A 189 3.70 -2.66 -4.14
N VAL A 190 3.04 -2.33 -3.04
CA VAL A 190 2.60 -0.97 -2.71
C VAL A 190 3.56 -0.38 -1.68
N TYR A 191 3.95 0.87 -1.89
CA TYR A 191 4.96 1.56 -1.10
C TYR A 191 4.47 2.94 -0.66
N ALA A 192 4.93 3.35 0.52
CA ALA A 192 4.84 4.73 0.98
C ALA A 192 6.09 5.48 0.54
N GLY A 193 5.91 6.73 0.12
CA GLY A 193 7.01 7.52 -0.37
C GLY A 193 6.75 9.01 -0.42
N VAL A 194 7.66 9.71 -1.08
CA VAL A 194 7.57 11.15 -1.34
C VAL A 194 7.80 11.38 -2.82
N GLY A 195 6.81 11.96 -3.49
CA GLY A 195 6.94 12.37 -4.88
C GLY A 195 7.37 13.82 -5.02
N ARG A 196 8.20 14.10 -6.01
CA ARG A 196 8.78 15.41 -6.27
C ARG A 196 8.62 15.76 -7.73
N LEU A 197 8.00 16.89 -7.99
CA LEU A 197 7.94 17.44 -9.34
C LEU A 197 9.21 18.26 -9.58
N VAL A 198 9.94 17.94 -10.64
CA VAL A 198 11.22 18.60 -10.94
C VAL A 198 11.00 19.63 -12.06
N GLY A 199 11.36 20.88 -11.78
CA GLY A 199 11.39 21.98 -12.75
C GLY A 199 12.80 22.26 -13.27
N ARG A 200 12.92 23.26 -14.15
CA ARG A 200 14.21 23.68 -14.73
C ARG A 200 15.23 24.16 -13.69
N ASP A 201 14.76 24.74 -12.58
CA ASP A 201 15.60 25.37 -11.54
C ASP A 201 15.56 24.64 -10.18
N GLY A 202 15.04 23.41 -10.14
CA GLY A 202 14.92 22.60 -8.90
C GLY A 202 13.51 22.03 -8.65
N PRO A 203 13.25 21.46 -7.46
CA PRO A 203 11.94 20.88 -7.15
C PRO A 203 10.85 21.96 -7.11
N MET A 204 9.82 21.79 -7.93
CA MET A 204 8.64 22.67 -7.99
C MET A 204 7.65 22.37 -6.87
N GLY A 205 7.63 21.14 -6.37
CA GLY A 205 6.81 20.74 -5.24
C GLY A 205 7.14 19.34 -4.74
N VAL A 206 6.71 19.05 -3.52
CA VAL A 206 6.97 17.81 -2.79
C VAL A 206 5.67 17.36 -2.13
N TRP A 207 5.27 16.12 -2.39
CA TRP A 207 4.03 15.54 -1.87
C TRP A 207 4.29 14.17 -1.26
N PRO A 208 3.52 13.77 -0.23
CA PRO A 208 3.40 12.36 0.12
C PRO A 208 2.94 11.56 -1.11
N ALA A 209 3.46 10.35 -1.27
CA ALA A 209 3.14 9.51 -2.40
C ALA A 209 2.80 8.08 -1.98
N ALA A 210 1.76 7.53 -2.61
CA ALA A 210 1.51 6.09 -2.63
C ALA A 210 1.99 5.54 -3.99
N ILE A 211 2.83 4.53 -3.96
CA ILE A 211 3.53 4.03 -5.15
C ILE A 211 3.19 2.57 -5.35
N ASN A 212 2.71 2.22 -6.53
CA ASN A 212 2.44 0.86 -6.93
C ASN A 212 3.49 0.42 -7.96
N ILE A 213 4.16 -0.70 -7.70
CA ILE A 213 5.12 -1.31 -8.62
C ILE A 213 4.67 -2.73 -8.91
N GLY A 214 4.39 -3.03 -10.18
CA GLY A 214 4.06 -4.38 -10.61
C GLY A 214 2.96 -4.41 -11.67
N PRO A 215 2.61 -5.60 -12.17
CA PRO A 215 1.45 -5.77 -13.02
C PRO A 215 0.19 -5.40 -12.26
N ASN A 216 -0.87 -5.03 -12.98
CA ASN A 216 -2.20 -4.88 -12.37
C ASN A 216 -3.03 -6.14 -12.68
N PRO A 217 -2.92 -7.22 -11.85
CA PRO A 217 -3.58 -8.50 -12.12
C PRO A 217 -5.12 -8.41 -12.11
N THR A 218 -5.68 -7.41 -11.44
CA THR A 218 -7.12 -7.09 -11.46
C THR A 218 -7.64 -6.76 -12.87
N PHE A 219 -6.75 -6.40 -13.81
CA PHE A 219 -7.10 -6.00 -15.18
C PHE A 219 -6.25 -6.69 -16.26
N GLY A 220 -5.52 -7.77 -15.94
CA GLY A 220 -4.89 -8.65 -16.91
C GLY A 220 -3.60 -8.14 -17.57
N GLU A 221 -2.86 -7.23 -16.93
CA GLU A 221 -1.59 -6.71 -17.47
C GLU A 221 -0.37 -7.56 -17.03
N VAL A 222 0.63 -7.67 -17.91
CA VAL A 222 1.75 -8.64 -17.76
C VAL A 222 3.11 -7.97 -17.47
N HIS A 223 3.23 -6.64 -17.61
CA HIS A 223 4.48 -5.91 -17.40
C HIS A 223 4.40 -5.03 -16.14
N ALA A 224 5.49 -4.99 -15.37
CA ALA A 224 5.59 -4.14 -14.19
C ALA A 224 5.48 -2.65 -14.57
N LYS A 225 4.46 -1.99 -14.05
CA LYS A 225 4.28 -0.54 -14.16
C LYS A 225 4.66 0.13 -12.86
N VAL A 226 5.13 1.37 -12.95
CA VAL A 226 5.35 2.22 -11.78
C VAL A 226 4.31 3.33 -11.80
N GLU A 227 3.41 3.30 -10.84
CA GLU A 227 2.34 4.27 -10.68
C GLU A 227 2.51 5.01 -9.36
N ALA A 228 2.67 6.32 -9.40
CA ALA A 228 2.81 7.15 -8.20
C ALA A 228 1.60 8.08 -8.08
N HIS A 229 0.82 7.92 -7.00
CA HIS A 229 -0.22 8.87 -6.63
C HIS A 229 0.37 9.94 -5.71
N LEU A 230 0.44 11.18 -6.18
CA LEU A 230 0.88 12.34 -5.41
C LEU A 230 -0.29 12.88 -4.59
N ILE A 231 -0.29 12.61 -3.29
CA ILE A 231 -1.42 12.89 -2.40
C ILE A 231 -1.56 14.40 -2.20
N GLY A 232 -2.73 14.94 -2.54
CA GLY A 232 -3.01 16.39 -2.44
C GLY A 232 -2.32 17.23 -3.53
N CYS A 233 -1.87 16.61 -4.63
CA CYS A 233 -1.34 17.34 -5.78
C CYS A 233 -2.44 17.58 -6.82
N ASP A 234 -2.76 18.85 -7.06
CA ASP A 234 -3.75 19.28 -8.06
C ASP A 234 -3.10 19.68 -9.40
N GLU A 235 -1.79 19.46 -9.57
CA GLU A 235 -1.07 19.82 -10.80
C GLU A 235 -1.15 18.74 -11.88
N THR A 236 -1.30 19.17 -13.13
CA THR A 236 -1.10 18.29 -14.30
C THR A 236 0.39 18.03 -14.51
N VAL A 237 0.82 16.80 -14.25
CA VAL A 237 2.25 16.41 -14.28
C VAL A 237 2.69 15.68 -15.56
N TYR A 238 1.81 15.52 -16.56
CA TYR A 238 2.13 14.81 -17.82
C TYR A 238 3.33 15.39 -18.56
N GLY A 239 4.19 14.50 -19.08
CA GLY A 239 5.41 14.85 -19.81
C GLY A 239 6.50 15.49 -18.95
N ARG A 240 6.28 15.64 -17.64
CA ARG A 240 7.27 16.20 -16.71
C ARG A 240 8.11 15.09 -16.06
N PRO A 241 9.36 15.38 -15.71
CA PRO A 241 10.14 14.51 -14.84
C PRO A 241 9.57 14.53 -13.42
N VAL A 242 9.33 13.34 -12.88
CA VAL A 242 8.95 13.12 -11.48
C VAL A 242 9.98 12.20 -10.84
N GLU A 243 10.38 12.58 -9.63
CA GLU A 243 11.22 11.79 -8.77
C GLU A 243 10.39 11.23 -7.61
N VAL A 244 10.68 10.00 -7.20
CA VAL A 244 9.94 9.33 -6.13
C VAL A 244 10.93 8.71 -5.14
N ASP A 245 10.88 9.18 -3.90
CA ASP A 245 11.55 8.60 -2.75
C ASP A 245 10.72 7.46 -2.18
N PHE A 246 11.32 6.29 -1.95
CA PHE A 246 10.71 5.17 -1.24
C PHE A 246 11.08 5.24 0.24
N LEU A 247 10.07 5.29 1.10
CA LEU A 247 10.23 5.32 2.55
C LEU A 247 10.02 3.94 3.15
N ASP A 248 8.93 3.27 2.77
CA ASP A 248 8.61 1.94 3.28
C ASP A 248 7.75 1.12 2.30
N ARG A 249 7.73 -0.20 2.49
CA ARG A 249 6.86 -1.12 1.75
C ARG A 249 5.62 -1.41 2.59
N LEU A 250 4.44 -1.20 2.01
CA LEU A 250 3.15 -1.26 2.69
C LEU A 250 2.37 -2.58 2.49
N ARG A 251 2.63 -3.33 1.42
CA ARG A 251 2.05 -4.66 1.14
C ARG A 251 2.43 -5.19 -0.23
N ASN A 252 2.12 -6.47 -0.46
CA ASN A 252 2.06 -7.09 -1.79
C ASN A 252 0.84 -6.61 -2.60
N ILE A 253 0.87 -6.83 -3.91
CA ILE A 253 -0.28 -6.63 -4.81
C ILE A 253 -1.27 -7.79 -4.62
N ARG A 254 -2.56 -7.47 -4.41
CA ARG A 254 -3.66 -8.44 -4.36
C ARG A 254 -4.71 -8.11 -5.43
N ALA A 255 -5.18 -9.12 -6.15
CA ALA A 255 -6.29 -8.98 -7.10
C ALA A 255 -7.64 -9.15 -6.39
N PHE A 256 -8.60 -8.30 -6.73
CA PHE A 256 -10.01 -8.44 -6.32
C PHE A 256 -10.86 -8.61 -7.59
N ALA A 257 -11.83 -9.52 -7.61
CA ALA A 257 -12.65 -9.77 -8.80
C ALA A 257 -13.53 -8.56 -9.14
N SER A 258 -13.86 -7.72 -8.14
CA SER A 258 -14.58 -6.46 -8.34
C SER A 258 -14.24 -5.41 -7.29
N ALA A 259 -14.61 -4.15 -7.56
CA ALA A 259 -14.51 -3.07 -6.57
C ALA A 259 -15.49 -3.28 -5.39
N ASP A 260 -16.62 -3.96 -5.61
CA ASP A 260 -17.57 -4.27 -4.53
C ASP A 260 -17.03 -5.35 -3.59
N GLU A 261 -16.27 -6.32 -4.11
CA GLU A 261 -15.58 -7.32 -3.29
C GLU A 261 -14.49 -6.68 -2.43
N LEU A 262 -13.77 -5.69 -2.97
CA LEU A 262 -12.83 -4.88 -2.19
C LEU A 262 -13.56 -4.11 -1.07
N VAL A 263 -14.72 -3.51 -1.34
CA VAL A 263 -15.51 -2.76 -0.33
C VAL A 263 -16.05 -3.68 0.76
N GLU A 264 -16.61 -4.83 0.39
CA GLU A 264 -17.09 -5.81 1.36
C GLU A 264 -15.92 -6.41 2.17
N GLN A 265 -14.76 -6.62 1.54
CA GLN A 265 -13.55 -7.02 2.27
C GLN A 265 -13.10 -5.93 3.25
N VAL A 266 -13.08 -4.66 2.82
CA VAL A 266 -12.76 -3.51 3.67
C VAL A 266 -13.73 -3.42 4.85
N LYS A 267 -15.04 -3.62 4.64
CA LYS A 267 -16.04 -3.65 5.72
C LYS A 267 -15.77 -4.78 6.72
N LYS A 268 -15.37 -5.96 6.25
CA LYS A 268 -14.96 -7.07 7.12
C LYS A 268 -13.67 -6.75 7.87
N ASP A 269 -12.68 -6.16 7.20
CA ASP A 269 -11.41 -5.75 7.83
C ASP A 269 -11.67 -4.70 8.94
N VAL A 270 -12.67 -3.84 8.74
CA VAL A 270 -13.16 -2.88 9.75
C VAL A 270 -13.79 -3.57 10.95
N ALA A 271 -14.76 -4.46 10.74
CA ALA A 271 -15.44 -5.19 11.81
C ALA A 271 -14.46 -6.08 12.60
N ALA A 272 -13.55 -6.77 11.90
CA ALA A 272 -12.51 -7.59 12.50
C ALA A 272 -11.53 -6.77 13.34
N THR A 273 -11.08 -5.61 12.84
CA THR A 273 -10.17 -4.72 13.59
C THR A 273 -10.80 -4.21 14.88
N GLN A 274 -12.06 -3.79 14.82
CA GLN A 274 -12.83 -3.32 15.97
C GLN A 274 -12.99 -4.42 17.04
N THR A 275 -13.34 -5.62 16.59
CA THR A 275 -13.51 -6.82 17.41
C THR A 275 -12.21 -7.21 18.11
N ILE A 276 -11.09 -7.32 17.37
CA ILE A 276 -9.81 -7.78 17.93
C ILE A 276 -9.22 -6.76 18.92
N LEU A 277 -9.38 -5.45 18.69
CA LEU A 277 -8.97 -4.42 19.66
C LEU A 277 -9.74 -4.53 20.98
N GLY A 278 -11.06 -4.78 20.91
CA GLY A 278 -11.88 -5.02 22.09
C GLY A 278 -11.41 -6.22 22.91
N LEU A 279 -11.13 -7.34 22.23
CA LEU A 279 -10.61 -8.56 22.84
C LEU A 279 -9.21 -8.35 23.46
N LEU A 280 -8.33 -7.61 22.78
CA LEU A 280 -6.99 -7.31 23.29
C LEU A 280 -7.07 -6.64 24.66
N TYR A 281 -7.86 -5.58 24.80
CA TYR A 281 -7.96 -4.85 26.07
C TYR A 281 -8.60 -5.70 27.18
N ALA A 282 -9.53 -6.59 26.83
CA ALA A 282 -10.10 -7.54 27.78
C ALA A 282 -9.04 -8.52 28.31
N LEU A 283 -8.23 -9.12 27.41
CA LEU A 283 -7.20 -10.08 27.78
C LEU A 283 -6.02 -9.42 28.52
N GLU A 284 -5.64 -8.20 28.18
CA GLU A 284 -4.62 -7.45 28.92
C GLU A 284 -5.04 -7.16 30.36
N SER A 285 -6.34 -6.90 30.61
CA SER A 285 -6.86 -6.71 31.97
C SER A 285 -6.75 -7.98 32.85
N LEU A 286 -6.62 -9.15 32.22
CA LEU A 286 -6.32 -10.44 32.87
C LEU A 286 -4.81 -10.68 33.04
N GLY A 287 -3.96 -9.68 32.73
CA GLY A 287 -2.51 -9.77 32.81
C GLY A 287 -1.87 -10.59 31.68
N LYS A 288 -2.57 -10.80 30.56
CA LYS A 288 -2.01 -11.47 29.38
C LYS A 288 -1.19 -10.49 28.54
N ARG A 289 -0.14 -10.99 27.89
CA ARG A 289 0.56 -10.26 26.82
C ARG A 289 -0.14 -10.58 25.51
N VAL A 290 -0.67 -9.57 24.85
CA VAL A 290 -1.50 -9.73 23.65
C VAL A 290 -0.94 -8.86 22.54
N ARG A 291 -0.89 -9.41 21.33
CA ARG A 291 -0.49 -8.73 20.10
C ARG A 291 -1.57 -8.97 19.05
N ILE A 292 -1.85 -7.95 18.24
CA ILE A 292 -2.76 -8.06 17.09
C ILE A 292 -1.88 -8.09 15.86
N ILE A 293 -1.91 -9.18 15.10
CA ILE A 293 -1.10 -9.35 13.92
C ILE A 293 -2.01 -9.76 12.77
N ASN A 294 -2.18 -8.88 11.79
CA ASN A 294 -2.99 -9.13 10.61
C ASN A 294 -2.12 -9.38 9.38
N ALA A 295 -2.68 -10.03 8.36
CA ALA A 295 -1.99 -10.20 7.07
C ALA A 295 -1.89 -8.89 6.28
N ASP A 296 -2.87 -8.00 6.47
CA ASP A 296 -3.01 -6.73 5.77
C ASP A 296 -3.22 -5.60 6.79
N ALA A 297 -2.73 -4.39 6.46
CA ALA A 297 -2.93 -3.20 7.29
C ALA A 297 -4.42 -2.76 7.32
N PRO A 298 -4.89 -2.21 8.46
CA PRO A 298 -6.26 -1.69 8.53
C PRO A 298 -6.45 -0.50 7.58
N PRO A 299 -7.64 -0.36 6.96
CA PRO A 299 -7.98 0.80 6.14
C PRO A 299 -7.78 2.14 6.87
N GLU A 300 -7.29 3.17 6.15
CA GLU A 300 -6.94 4.47 6.75
C GLU A 300 -8.12 5.12 7.51
N HIS A 301 -9.33 5.00 6.98
CA HIS A 301 -10.53 5.61 7.55
C HIS A 301 -10.97 5.01 8.89
N ILE A 302 -10.39 3.89 9.34
CA ILE A 302 -10.66 3.28 10.66
C ILE A 302 -9.45 3.28 11.60
N ARG A 303 -8.32 3.84 11.19
CA ARG A 303 -7.13 3.93 12.05
C ARG A 303 -7.39 4.69 13.34
N PHE A 304 -8.39 5.59 13.36
CA PHE A 304 -8.79 6.31 14.57
C PHE A 304 -9.31 5.38 15.68
N ILE A 305 -9.71 4.14 15.37
CA ILE A 305 -10.16 3.13 16.35
C ILE A 305 -8.95 2.50 17.06
N ASP A 306 -7.83 2.36 16.37
CA ASP A 306 -6.56 1.90 16.93
C ASP A 306 -5.71 3.08 17.43
N VAL A 307 -6.20 3.76 18.48
CA VAL A 307 -5.58 4.97 19.03
C VAL A 307 -4.12 4.76 19.47
N GLU A 308 -3.77 3.53 19.87
CA GLU A 308 -2.43 3.18 20.38
C GLU A 308 -1.54 2.50 19.34
N GLY A 309 -2.01 2.30 18.10
CA GLY A 309 -1.24 1.64 17.04
C GLY A 309 -0.89 0.19 17.40
N ARG A 310 -1.83 -0.56 17.96
CA ARG A 310 -1.67 -1.95 18.44
C ARG A 310 -1.79 -2.99 17.33
N VAL A 311 -2.34 -2.62 16.17
CA VAL A 311 -2.46 -3.53 15.02
C VAL A 311 -1.14 -3.56 14.26
N GLU A 312 -0.48 -4.71 14.32
CA GLU A 312 0.75 -5.00 13.60
C GLU A 312 0.45 -5.78 12.31
N VAL A 313 1.34 -5.68 11.32
CA VAL A 313 1.14 -6.31 10.00
C VAL A 313 2.24 -7.32 9.73
N LEU A 314 1.85 -8.54 9.35
CA LEU A 314 2.77 -9.61 9.00
C LEU A 314 3.64 -9.18 7.80
N GLY A 315 4.97 -9.18 8.00
CA GLY A 315 5.93 -8.71 7.00
C GLY A 315 6.35 -7.25 7.17
N GLU A 316 5.68 -6.47 8.03
CA GLU A 316 6.06 -5.11 8.41
C GLU A 316 6.55 -5.09 9.86
N GLY A 317 7.82 -5.45 10.06
CA GLY A 317 8.41 -5.50 11.40
C GLY A 317 7.96 -6.69 12.27
N VAL A 318 7.01 -7.51 11.79
CA VAL A 318 6.58 -8.76 12.43
C VAL A 318 6.84 -9.95 11.51
N THR A 319 7.53 -10.96 12.04
CA THR A 319 7.86 -12.20 11.30
C THR A 319 6.92 -13.34 11.66
N VAL A 320 6.94 -14.41 10.85
CA VAL A 320 6.22 -15.67 11.16
C VAL A 320 6.69 -16.26 12.50
N GLU A 321 7.99 -16.15 12.81
CA GLU A 321 8.56 -16.64 14.06
C GLU A 321 7.98 -15.88 15.26
N ASP A 322 7.77 -14.56 15.13
CA ASP A 322 7.15 -13.74 16.18
C ASP A 322 5.71 -14.17 16.46
N VAL A 323 4.97 -14.56 15.42
CA VAL A 323 3.63 -15.14 15.57
C VAL A 323 3.72 -16.50 16.28
N HIS A 324 4.67 -17.36 15.90
CA HIS A 324 4.83 -18.70 16.46
C HIS A 324 5.24 -18.71 17.94
N GLN A 325 5.74 -17.61 18.49
CA GLN A 325 6.04 -17.46 19.92
C GLN A 325 4.79 -17.37 20.81
N ALA A 326 3.59 -17.20 20.25
CA ALA A 326 2.37 -17.11 21.04
C ALA A 326 2.00 -18.47 21.65
N ASP A 327 1.50 -18.45 22.90
CA ASP A 327 0.94 -19.65 23.54
C ASP A 327 -0.39 -20.08 22.87
N ALA A 328 -1.12 -19.11 22.31
CA ALA A 328 -2.40 -19.32 21.63
C ALA A 328 -2.67 -18.27 20.55
N HIS A 329 -3.34 -18.70 19.47
CA HIS A 329 -3.89 -17.86 18.41
C HIS A 329 -5.40 -17.75 18.58
N ILE A 330 -5.93 -16.52 18.57
CA ILE A 330 -7.37 -16.28 18.60
C ILE A 330 -7.77 -15.62 17.28
N VAL A 331 -8.55 -16.35 16.48
CA VAL A 331 -9.15 -15.84 15.25
C VAL A 331 -10.53 -15.28 15.60
N CYS A 332 -10.79 -14.04 15.18
CA CYS A 332 -12.07 -13.38 15.41
C CYS A 332 -12.77 -13.10 14.09
N ASP A 333 -14.10 -13.15 14.10
CA ASP A 333 -14.98 -12.69 13.01
C ASP A 333 -14.87 -13.49 11.70
N THR A 334 -14.21 -14.63 11.77
CA THR A 334 -14.20 -15.61 10.69
C THR A 334 -13.90 -17.00 11.19
N SER A 335 -14.53 -17.99 10.56
CA SER A 335 -14.16 -19.40 10.69
C SER A 335 -13.72 -19.98 9.35
N ALA A 336 -13.36 -19.17 8.35
CA ALA A 336 -12.97 -19.64 7.02
C ALA A 336 -11.48 -19.37 6.73
N TRP A 337 -10.74 -20.41 6.33
CA TRP A 337 -9.31 -20.30 6.01
C TRP A 337 -9.05 -19.29 4.89
N GLY A 338 -9.91 -19.23 3.89
CA GLY A 338 -9.77 -18.30 2.77
C GLY A 338 -9.83 -16.83 3.19
N GLN A 339 -10.49 -16.51 4.31
CA GLN A 339 -10.62 -15.14 4.80
C GLN A 339 -9.39 -14.68 5.60
N LEU A 340 -8.56 -15.61 6.08
CA LEU A 340 -7.33 -15.30 6.82
C LEU A 340 -6.15 -14.88 5.93
N GLY A 341 -6.28 -15.00 4.61
CA GLY A 341 -5.22 -14.63 3.66
C GLY A 341 -3.88 -15.30 4.00
N ALA A 342 -2.80 -14.52 4.03
CA ALA A 342 -1.46 -15.02 4.36
C ALA A 342 -1.34 -15.59 5.78
N MET A 343 -2.22 -15.18 6.70
CA MET A 343 -2.22 -15.68 8.08
C MET A 343 -2.69 -17.14 8.18
N ALA A 344 -3.41 -17.65 7.18
CA ALA A 344 -3.88 -19.04 7.15
C ALA A 344 -2.71 -20.04 7.31
N ASP A 345 -1.65 -19.87 6.51
CA ASP A 345 -0.51 -20.79 6.52
C ASP A 345 0.36 -20.62 7.77
N VAL A 346 0.45 -19.39 8.29
CA VAL A 346 1.13 -19.08 9.56
C VAL A 346 0.45 -19.78 10.73
N ILE A 347 -0.89 -19.69 10.83
CA ILE A 347 -1.66 -20.33 11.91
C ILE A 347 -1.65 -21.85 11.78
N ARG A 348 -1.71 -22.39 10.54
CA ARG A 348 -1.63 -23.84 10.30
C ARG A 348 -0.30 -24.44 10.75
N SER A 349 0.79 -23.73 10.49
CA SER A 349 2.14 -24.18 10.82
C SER A 349 2.51 -23.96 12.30
N SER A 350 1.77 -23.12 13.02
CA SER A 350 2.03 -22.87 14.43
C SER A 350 1.58 -24.03 15.32
N PRO A 351 2.39 -24.43 16.32
CA PRO A 351 2.02 -25.44 17.32
C PRO A 351 1.11 -24.89 18.43
N ALA A 352 0.86 -23.58 18.47
CA ALA A 352 0.08 -22.91 19.51
C ALA A 352 -1.39 -23.36 19.50
N GLN A 353 -2.06 -23.22 20.65
CA GLN A 353 -3.50 -23.51 20.73
C GLN A 353 -4.28 -22.55 19.82
N ARG A 354 -5.25 -23.07 19.06
CA ARG A 354 -6.10 -22.24 18.20
C ARG A 354 -7.45 -22.05 18.84
N LEU A 355 -7.94 -20.81 18.85
CA LEU A 355 -9.27 -20.44 19.29
C LEU A 355 -9.95 -19.64 18.18
N VAL A 356 -11.28 -19.76 18.09
CA VAL A 356 -12.12 -19.01 17.15
C VAL A 356 -13.27 -18.38 17.93
N ILE A 357 -13.53 -17.09 17.70
CA ILE A 357 -14.73 -16.38 18.14
C ILE A 357 -15.44 -15.85 16.90
N ASP A 358 -16.62 -16.35 16.59
CA ASP A 358 -17.28 -16.06 15.31
C ASP A 358 -18.81 -16.15 15.43
N HIS A 359 -19.52 -15.34 14.65
CA HIS A 359 -20.99 -15.32 14.57
C HIS A 359 -21.54 -15.75 13.19
N HIS A 360 -20.66 -16.05 12.22
CA HIS A 360 -21.11 -16.44 10.88
C HIS A 360 -21.64 -17.88 10.84
N GLN A 361 -22.75 -18.13 10.16
CA GLN A 361 -23.32 -19.50 10.06
C GLN A 361 -22.38 -20.49 9.36
N SER A 362 -21.73 -20.08 8.26
CA SER A 362 -20.80 -20.91 7.48
C SER A 362 -19.35 -20.76 7.95
N GLY A 363 -18.53 -21.78 7.73
CA GLY A 363 -17.11 -21.79 8.07
C GLY A 363 -16.41 -23.10 7.68
N ASP A 364 -15.10 -23.10 7.79
CA ASP A 364 -14.23 -24.28 7.72
C ASP A 364 -13.96 -24.84 9.14
N ASP A 365 -13.33 -26.02 9.22
CA ASP A 365 -12.73 -26.50 10.47
C ASP A 365 -11.27 -26.00 10.57
N LEU A 366 -11.01 -25.13 11.55
CA LEU A 366 -9.68 -24.58 11.83
C LEU A 366 -8.87 -25.46 12.81
N GLY A 367 -9.44 -26.56 13.31
CA GLY A 367 -8.85 -27.38 14.37
C GLY A 367 -8.71 -26.59 15.68
N ALA A 368 -9.67 -25.70 15.95
CA ALA A 368 -9.64 -24.74 17.04
C ALA A 368 -10.69 -25.04 18.12
N THR A 369 -10.49 -24.53 19.33
CA THR A 369 -11.58 -24.41 20.31
C THR A 369 -12.47 -23.24 19.91
N VAL A 370 -13.76 -23.47 19.71
CA VAL A 370 -14.66 -22.49 19.09
C VAL A 370 -15.68 -21.93 20.09
N LEU A 371 -15.77 -20.60 20.17
CA LEU A 371 -16.90 -19.86 20.74
C LEU A 371 -17.72 -19.29 19.58
N LYS A 372 -18.85 -19.93 19.27
CA LYS A 372 -19.68 -19.57 18.11
C LYS A 372 -21.15 -19.55 18.46
N ASP A 373 -21.81 -18.47 18.06
CA ASP A 373 -23.25 -18.28 18.18
C ASP A 373 -23.71 -17.50 16.94
N ASP A 374 -24.38 -18.20 16.03
CA ASP A 374 -24.88 -17.62 14.77
C ASP A 374 -26.18 -16.83 14.94
N THR A 375 -26.70 -16.75 16.17
CA THR A 375 -27.81 -15.87 16.54
C THR A 375 -27.32 -14.51 17.06
N ALA A 376 -26.02 -14.36 17.33
CA ALA A 376 -25.43 -13.09 17.68
C ALA A 376 -25.28 -12.20 16.44
N GLU A 377 -25.62 -10.92 16.60
CA GLU A 377 -25.60 -9.94 15.53
C GLU A 377 -24.20 -9.51 15.08
N ALA A 378 -23.18 -9.74 15.93
CA ALA A 378 -21.81 -9.33 15.71
C ALA A 378 -20.85 -10.11 16.62
N THR A 379 -19.62 -10.35 16.17
CA THR A 379 -18.56 -10.94 17.01
C THR A 379 -18.23 -10.06 18.23
N GLY A 380 -18.36 -8.73 18.10
CA GLY A 380 -18.20 -7.79 19.23
C GLY A 380 -19.12 -8.08 20.43
N ARG A 381 -20.34 -8.59 20.19
CA ARG A 381 -21.24 -9.02 21.28
C ARG A 381 -20.72 -10.26 21.99
N LEU A 382 -20.20 -11.23 21.25
CA LEU A 382 -19.61 -12.46 21.81
C LEU A 382 -18.40 -12.15 22.70
N ILE A 383 -17.62 -11.13 22.35
CA ILE A 383 -16.53 -10.68 23.22
C ILE A 383 -17.06 -10.11 24.53
N VAL A 384 -18.12 -9.29 24.52
CA VAL A 384 -18.71 -8.77 25.77
C VAL A 384 -19.26 -9.91 26.63
N GLU A 385 -19.93 -10.91 26.03
CA GLU A 385 -20.41 -12.09 26.75
C GLU A 385 -19.25 -12.93 27.31
N ALA A 386 -18.13 -13.05 26.58
CA ALA A 386 -16.92 -13.70 27.07
C ALA A 386 -16.29 -12.93 28.24
N MET A 387 -16.27 -11.59 28.18
CA MET A 387 -15.81 -10.74 29.29
C MET A 387 -16.64 -10.97 30.55
N ASP A 388 -17.96 -11.10 30.42
CA ASP A 388 -18.86 -11.40 31.54
C ASP A 388 -18.55 -12.76 32.17
N ALA A 389 -18.38 -13.79 31.33
CA ALA A 389 -18.01 -15.13 31.78
C ALA A 389 -16.64 -15.14 32.51
N LEU A 390 -15.69 -14.33 32.04
CA LEU A 390 -14.37 -14.14 32.63
C LEU A 390 -14.36 -13.17 33.82
N LYS A 391 -15.49 -12.52 34.13
CA LYS A 391 -15.64 -11.49 35.16
C LYS A 391 -14.68 -10.32 34.97
N VAL A 392 -14.45 -9.94 33.71
CA VAL A 392 -13.62 -8.81 33.30
C VAL A 392 -14.52 -7.59 33.06
N PRO A 393 -14.29 -6.45 33.73
CA PRO A 393 -15.04 -5.23 33.45
C PRO A 393 -14.67 -4.66 32.06
N ILE A 394 -15.65 -4.02 31.42
CA ILE A 394 -15.42 -3.28 30.17
C ILE A 394 -14.58 -2.04 30.49
N SER A 395 -13.37 -1.97 29.94
CA SER A 395 -12.53 -0.78 30.07
C SER A 395 -12.95 0.31 29.07
N PRO A 396 -12.67 1.60 29.35
CA PRO A 396 -12.89 2.67 28.38
C PRO A 396 -12.21 2.44 27.03
N LYS A 397 -11.06 1.75 27.02
CA LYS A 397 -10.33 1.40 25.80
C LYS A 397 -11.03 0.31 24.98
N ALA A 398 -11.66 -0.67 25.65
CA ALA A 398 -12.43 -1.73 24.99
C ALA A 398 -13.81 -1.24 24.52
N ALA A 399 -14.37 -0.24 25.18
CA ALA A 399 -15.73 0.22 24.98
C ALA A 399 -16.00 0.70 23.55
N MET A 400 -15.17 1.60 23.02
CA MET A 400 -15.37 2.19 21.70
C MET A 400 -15.21 1.17 20.55
N PRO A 401 -14.15 0.33 20.49
CA PRO A 401 -14.02 -0.69 19.45
C PRO A 401 -15.15 -1.73 19.48
N LEU A 402 -15.55 -2.22 20.67
CA LEU A 402 -16.65 -3.18 20.77
C LEU A 402 -18.00 -2.57 20.38
N PHE A 403 -18.24 -1.30 20.73
CA PHE A 403 -19.43 -0.58 20.26
C PHE A 403 -19.41 -0.50 18.73
N ALA A 404 -18.26 -0.17 18.15
CA ALA A 404 -18.12 -0.04 16.71
C ALA A 404 -18.43 -1.35 15.98
N ALA A 405 -17.86 -2.48 16.43
CA ALA A 405 -18.12 -3.80 15.84
C ALA A 405 -19.62 -4.14 15.81
N ILE A 406 -20.33 -3.91 16.92
CA ILE A 406 -21.78 -4.16 16.98
C ILE A 406 -22.54 -3.16 16.10
N ALA A 407 -22.16 -1.89 16.11
CA ALA A 407 -22.84 -0.85 15.38
C ALA A 407 -22.68 -1.03 13.85
N THR A 408 -21.52 -1.46 13.36
CA THR A 408 -21.30 -1.68 11.92
C THR A 408 -22.10 -2.89 11.41
N ASP A 409 -22.06 -4.02 12.12
CA ASP A 409 -22.70 -5.27 11.68
C ASP A 409 -24.23 -5.21 11.77
N THR A 410 -24.76 -4.33 12.62
CA THR A 410 -26.19 -4.07 12.74
C THR A 410 -26.69 -2.94 11.83
N GLY A 411 -25.80 -2.39 10.99
CA GLY A 411 -26.11 -1.27 10.12
C GLY A 411 -26.56 -0.04 10.91
N TRP A 412 -25.92 0.23 12.03
CA TRP A 412 -26.30 1.23 13.03
C TRP A 412 -27.66 0.91 13.68
N PHE A 413 -27.79 -0.33 14.15
CA PHE A 413 -28.97 -0.85 14.85
C PHE A 413 -30.27 -0.89 14.03
N ARG A 414 -30.17 -0.88 12.70
CA ARG A 414 -31.32 -0.87 11.78
C ARG A 414 -31.68 -2.26 11.26
N PHE A 415 -30.74 -3.22 11.31
CA PHE A 415 -30.95 -4.55 10.75
C PHE A 415 -31.80 -5.44 11.68
N PRO A 416 -32.55 -6.43 11.12
CA PRO A 416 -33.41 -7.31 11.92
C PRO A 416 -32.67 -8.21 12.93
N SER A 417 -31.35 -8.34 12.81
CA SER A 417 -30.50 -9.07 13.76
C SER A 417 -30.46 -8.41 15.15
N VAL A 418 -30.85 -7.14 15.27
CA VAL A 418 -30.84 -6.40 16.54
C VAL A 418 -31.90 -6.92 17.49
N THR A 419 -31.50 -7.23 18.73
CA THR A 419 -32.39 -7.75 19.78
C THR A 419 -32.34 -6.89 21.06
N PRO A 420 -33.20 -7.13 22.07
CA PRO A 420 -33.06 -6.46 23.36
C PRO A 420 -31.71 -6.69 24.05
N ILE A 421 -31.00 -7.78 23.73
CA ILE A 421 -29.66 -8.03 24.26
C ILE A 421 -28.67 -7.04 23.64
N THR A 422 -28.75 -6.79 22.33
CA THR A 422 -27.95 -5.77 21.63
C THR A 422 -28.02 -4.41 22.33
N TYR A 423 -29.23 -3.93 22.62
CA TYR A 423 -29.44 -2.64 23.28
C TYR A 423 -28.87 -2.60 24.72
N ARG A 424 -28.97 -3.70 25.47
CA ARG A 424 -28.34 -3.79 26.80
C ARG A 424 -26.81 -3.79 26.70
N THR A 425 -26.25 -4.48 25.72
CA THR A 425 -24.81 -4.52 25.47
C THR A 425 -24.26 -3.14 25.13
N ILE A 426 -24.89 -2.42 24.20
CA ILE A 426 -24.43 -1.06 23.85
C ILE A 426 -24.61 -0.06 24.99
N ALA A 427 -25.65 -0.18 25.81
CA ALA A 427 -25.82 0.68 26.99
C ALA A 427 -24.63 0.54 27.94
N ARG A 428 -24.19 -0.70 28.18
CA ARG A 428 -23.00 -0.98 29.01
C ARG A 428 -21.71 -0.47 28.39
N LEU A 429 -21.56 -0.58 27.07
CA LEU A 429 -20.41 -0.02 26.36
C LEU A 429 -20.38 1.51 26.46
N MET A 430 -21.53 2.17 26.36
CA MET A 430 -21.64 3.62 26.56
C MET A 430 -21.33 4.03 28.00
N GLU A 431 -21.84 3.30 29.00
CA GLU A 431 -21.50 3.50 30.42
C GLU A 431 -19.99 3.35 30.68
N ALA A 432 -19.33 2.45 29.95
CA ALA A 432 -17.88 2.26 30.00
C ALA A 432 -17.08 3.32 29.24
N GLY A 433 -17.72 4.20 28.46
CA GLY A 433 -17.08 5.34 27.79
C GLY A 433 -17.14 5.33 26.26
N ALA A 434 -17.85 4.40 25.62
CA ALA A 434 -18.09 4.50 24.17
C ALA A 434 -18.94 5.75 23.87
N ASN A 435 -18.53 6.52 22.85
CA ASN A 435 -19.22 7.72 22.41
C ASN A 435 -19.79 7.51 20.99
N PRO A 436 -21.08 7.13 20.87
CA PRO A 436 -21.69 6.82 19.57
C PRO A 436 -21.69 8.02 18.61
N THR A 437 -21.81 9.24 19.13
CA THR A 437 -21.83 10.46 18.32
C THR A 437 -20.48 10.68 17.64
N GLU A 438 -19.40 10.59 18.41
CA GLU A 438 -18.04 10.73 17.87
C GLU A 438 -17.72 9.61 16.89
N LEU A 439 -18.08 8.37 17.23
CA LEU A 439 -17.85 7.22 16.36
C LEU A 439 -18.60 7.35 15.02
N PHE A 440 -19.88 7.72 15.06
CA PHE A 440 -20.66 7.93 13.83
C PHE A 440 -20.05 9.03 12.97
N GLN A 441 -19.62 10.13 13.59
CA GLN A 441 -18.99 11.23 12.86
C GLN A 441 -17.71 10.78 12.16
N GLN A 442 -16.89 9.98 12.84
CA GLN A 442 -15.63 9.48 12.28
C GLN A 442 -15.86 8.47 11.14
N LEU A 443 -16.85 7.59 11.27
CA LEU A 443 -17.15 6.55 10.28
C LEU A 443 -17.95 7.05 9.08
N TYR A 444 -18.93 7.94 9.30
CA TYR A 444 -19.96 8.27 8.31
C TYR A 444 -20.03 9.75 7.94
N ASP A 445 -19.62 10.68 8.81
CA ASP A 445 -19.73 12.14 8.56
C ASP A 445 -18.42 12.79 8.11
N ARG A 446 -17.50 12.01 7.52
CA ARG A 446 -16.23 12.48 6.95
C ARG A 446 -16.18 12.41 5.42
N ASN A 447 -17.33 12.59 4.77
CA ASN A 447 -17.42 12.60 3.32
C ASN A 447 -16.76 13.84 2.71
N THR A 448 -16.06 13.66 1.59
CA THR A 448 -15.54 14.79 0.81
C THR A 448 -16.67 15.56 0.13
N ALA A 449 -16.46 16.85 -0.14
CA ALA A 449 -17.44 17.64 -0.89
C ALA A 449 -17.69 17.09 -2.30
N ALA A 450 -16.68 16.47 -2.92
CA ALA A 450 -16.81 15.78 -4.21
C ALA A 450 -17.78 14.61 -4.12
N ARG A 451 -17.61 13.72 -3.13
CA ARG A 451 -18.52 12.59 -2.86
C ARG A 451 -19.95 13.05 -2.63
N VAL A 452 -20.16 14.05 -1.79
CA VAL A 452 -21.50 14.57 -1.49
C VAL A 452 -22.19 15.12 -2.74
N ARG A 453 -21.45 15.86 -3.60
CA ARG A 453 -22.00 16.37 -4.87
C ARG A 453 -22.31 15.25 -5.86
N LEU A 454 -21.45 14.24 -5.97
CA LEU A 454 -21.69 13.08 -6.84
C LEU A 454 -22.94 12.31 -6.39
N HIS A 455 -23.06 12.04 -5.09
CA HIS A 455 -24.26 11.42 -4.54
C HIS A 455 -25.53 12.23 -4.88
N GLY A 456 -25.45 13.57 -4.79
CA GLY A 456 -26.53 14.46 -5.20
C GLY A 456 -26.99 14.23 -6.65
N ARG A 457 -26.05 14.20 -7.59
CA ARG A 457 -26.32 13.95 -9.02
C ARG A 457 -26.88 12.55 -9.27
N ILE A 458 -26.32 11.53 -8.61
CA ILE A 458 -26.83 10.16 -8.71
C ILE A 458 -28.29 10.08 -8.24
N MET A 459 -28.62 10.72 -7.11
CA MET A 459 -29.99 10.75 -6.61
C MET A 459 -30.94 11.53 -7.54
N GLU A 460 -30.48 12.63 -8.13
CA GLU A 460 -31.25 13.40 -9.11
C GLU A 460 -31.55 12.59 -10.38
N SER A 461 -30.66 11.67 -10.75
CA SER A 461 -30.79 10.83 -11.94
C SER A 461 -31.78 9.65 -11.81
N ILE A 462 -32.48 9.54 -10.68
CA ILE A 462 -33.30 8.38 -10.37
C ILE A 462 -34.40 8.13 -11.42
N ALA A 463 -34.50 6.87 -11.87
CA ALA A 463 -35.55 6.39 -12.76
C ALA A 463 -36.24 5.18 -12.14
N LEU A 464 -37.57 5.22 -12.05
CA LEU A 464 -38.38 4.16 -11.48
C LEU A 464 -38.94 3.25 -12.58
N GLU A 465 -38.90 1.95 -12.34
CA GLU A 465 -39.37 0.89 -13.25
C GLU A 465 -40.24 -0.11 -12.46
N LEU A 466 -40.99 -0.96 -13.18
CA LEU A 466 -41.91 -1.96 -12.60
C LEU A 466 -42.86 -1.35 -11.56
N ASP A 467 -43.63 -0.35 -11.97
CA ASP A 467 -44.58 0.37 -11.12
C ASP A 467 -43.97 0.91 -9.81
N GLY A 468 -42.70 1.32 -9.87
CA GLY A 468 -41.97 1.90 -8.73
C GLY A 468 -41.23 0.88 -7.86
N ARG A 469 -41.28 -0.40 -8.20
CA ARG A 469 -40.61 -1.47 -7.43
C ARG A 469 -39.10 -1.53 -7.67
N VAL A 470 -38.61 -0.98 -8.78
CA VAL A 470 -37.18 -0.95 -9.11
C VAL A 470 -36.72 0.49 -9.32
N ALA A 471 -35.64 0.89 -8.66
CA ALA A 471 -35.00 2.18 -8.87
C ALA A 471 -33.65 2.03 -9.57
N PHE A 472 -33.43 2.80 -10.62
CA PHE A 472 -32.12 2.98 -11.24
C PHE A 472 -31.58 4.36 -10.92
N GLY A 473 -30.32 4.46 -10.51
CA GLY A 473 -29.54 5.69 -10.52
C GLY A 473 -28.33 5.52 -11.43
N GLN A 474 -27.75 6.63 -11.86
CA GLN A 474 -26.59 6.62 -12.74
C GLN A 474 -25.51 7.64 -12.34
N ALA A 475 -24.27 7.29 -12.64
CA ALA A 475 -23.11 8.18 -12.56
C ALA A 475 -22.38 8.17 -13.91
N THR A 476 -22.47 9.27 -14.64
CA THR A 476 -21.84 9.43 -15.96
C THR A 476 -20.42 9.97 -15.83
N ASP A 477 -19.62 9.89 -16.90
CA ASP A 477 -18.29 10.54 -16.93
C ASP A 477 -18.39 12.06 -16.69
N GLU A 478 -19.47 12.70 -17.16
CA GLU A 478 -19.73 14.12 -16.90
C GLU A 478 -19.96 14.41 -15.41
N ASP A 479 -20.66 13.51 -14.70
CA ASP A 479 -20.90 13.68 -13.26
C ASP A 479 -19.60 13.57 -12.45
N PHE A 480 -18.73 12.63 -12.77
CA PHE A 480 -17.41 12.52 -12.14
C PHE A 480 -16.56 13.75 -12.43
N GLN A 481 -16.52 14.22 -13.68
CA GLN A 481 -15.77 15.42 -14.06
C GLN A 481 -16.30 16.69 -13.37
N ALA A 482 -17.62 16.87 -13.33
CA ALA A 482 -18.24 18.06 -12.75
C ALA A 482 -18.10 18.14 -11.23
N THR A 483 -17.92 17.00 -10.56
CA THR A 483 -17.82 16.93 -9.09
C THR A 483 -16.39 16.79 -8.58
N GLY A 484 -15.48 16.32 -9.44
CA GLY A 484 -14.12 15.91 -9.05
C GLY A 484 -14.10 14.63 -8.22
N ALA A 485 -15.19 13.85 -8.24
CA ALA A 485 -15.34 12.65 -7.42
C ALA A 485 -14.67 11.42 -8.05
N ALA A 486 -14.34 10.47 -7.19
CA ALA A 486 -13.77 9.17 -7.49
C ALA A 486 -14.85 8.12 -7.80
N GLN A 487 -14.51 7.02 -8.47
CA GLN A 487 -15.39 5.83 -8.53
C GLN A 487 -15.72 5.30 -7.12
N ALA A 488 -14.76 5.31 -6.18
CA ALA A 488 -14.99 4.92 -4.80
C ALA A 488 -16.03 5.82 -4.10
N ASP A 489 -16.22 7.04 -4.60
CA ASP A 489 -17.28 7.95 -4.13
C ASP A 489 -18.68 7.57 -4.62
N THR A 490 -18.84 6.46 -5.37
CA THR A 490 -20.16 5.86 -5.65
C THR A 490 -20.63 4.90 -4.56
N GLU A 491 -19.79 4.64 -3.55
CA GLU A 491 -20.11 3.69 -2.49
C GLU A 491 -21.31 4.12 -1.65
N ASP A 492 -22.10 3.14 -1.25
CA ASP A 492 -23.30 3.24 -0.40
C ASP A 492 -24.48 4.08 -0.95
N VAL A 493 -24.29 4.92 -1.98
CA VAL A 493 -25.39 5.73 -2.56
C VAL A 493 -26.51 4.89 -3.16
N VAL A 494 -26.21 3.67 -3.63
CA VAL A 494 -27.23 2.72 -4.09
C VAL A 494 -28.25 2.38 -2.99
N ASN A 495 -27.83 2.37 -1.72
CA ASN A 495 -28.75 2.16 -0.58
C ASN A 495 -29.67 3.37 -0.37
N ARG A 496 -29.30 4.56 -0.85
CA ARG A 496 -30.16 5.74 -0.80
C ARG A 496 -31.27 5.66 -1.84
N LEU A 497 -31.01 5.03 -2.99
CA LEU A 497 -32.05 4.75 -3.99
C LEU A 497 -33.12 3.78 -3.44
N LEU A 498 -32.72 2.80 -2.62
CA LEU A 498 -33.66 1.92 -1.90
C LEU A 498 -34.57 2.65 -0.89
N SER A 499 -34.25 3.90 -0.52
CA SER A 499 -35.05 4.65 0.46
C SER A 499 -36.35 5.23 -0.12
N VAL A 500 -36.54 5.16 -1.44
CA VAL A 500 -37.77 5.58 -2.10
C VAL A 500 -38.91 4.60 -1.77
N GLU A 501 -40.09 5.13 -1.49
CA GLU A 501 -41.28 4.34 -1.18
C GLU A 501 -41.62 3.38 -2.33
N GLY A 502 -41.99 2.14 -2.00
CA GLY A 502 -42.30 1.10 -2.97
C GLY A 502 -41.08 0.38 -3.58
N VAL A 503 -39.89 0.96 -3.51
CA VAL A 503 -38.69 0.34 -4.10
C VAL A 503 -38.26 -0.90 -3.30
N GLU A 504 -38.14 -2.01 -4.02
CA GLU A 504 -37.68 -3.31 -3.55
C GLU A 504 -36.23 -3.60 -3.98
N VAL A 505 -35.88 -3.21 -5.21
CA VAL A 505 -34.54 -3.38 -5.80
C VAL A 505 -34.01 -2.03 -6.26
N ALA A 506 -32.76 -1.71 -5.92
CA ALA A 506 -32.06 -0.56 -6.47
C ALA A 506 -30.84 -0.99 -7.27
N VAL A 507 -30.59 -0.27 -8.36
CA VAL A 507 -29.44 -0.47 -9.24
C VAL A 507 -28.75 0.86 -9.45
N LEU A 508 -27.44 0.90 -9.22
CA LEU A 508 -26.59 2.03 -9.59
C LEU A 508 -25.73 1.66 -10.79
N LEU A 509 -25.82 2.44 -11.87
CA LEU A 509 -25.05 2.29 -13.09
C LEU A 509 -23.99 3.39 -13.19
N ALA A 510 -22.72 3.05 -13.01
CA ALA A 510 -21.62 4.00 -13.05
C ALA A 510 -20.67 3.71 -14.23
N ASN A 511 -20.32 4.74 -15.01
CA ASN A 511 -19.26 4.62 -16.01
C ASN A 511 -17.93 4.32 -15.31
N MET A 512 -17.26 3.23 -15.67
CA MET A 512 -15.90 2.93 -15.19
C MET A 512 -14.84 3.37 -16.20
N GLU A 513 -15.00 2.90 -17.44
CA GLU A 513 -14.13 3.17 -18.58
C GLU A 513 -15.00 3.32 -19.83
N PRO A 514 -14.46 3.89 -20.93
CA PRO A 514 -15.22 3.99 -22.17
C PRO A 514 -15.78 2.62 -22.59
N GLY A 515 -17.11 2.53 -22.61
CA GLY A 515 -17.83 1.29 -22.95
C GLY A 515 -17.89 0.22 -21.85
N LEU A 516 -17.56 0.56 -20.60
CA LEU A 516 -17.66 -0.35 -19.45
C LEU A 516 -18.40 0.30 -18.28
N ILE A 517 -19.50 -0.34 -17.86
CA ILE A 517 -20.39 0.12 -16.80
C ILE A 517 -20.27 -0.80 -15.58
N LYS A 518 -20.13 -0.22 -14.40
CA LYS A 518 -20.34 -0.92 -13.12
C LYS A 518 -21.81 -0.84 -12.75
N ALA A 519 -22.45 -1.98 -12.55
CA ALA A 519 -23.78 -2.07 -11.99
C ALA A 519 -23.70 -2.60 -10.55
N SER A 520 -24.16 -1.81 -9.59
CA SER A 520 -24.29 -2.23 -8.19
C SER A 520 -25.76 -2.46 -7.87
N LEU A 521 -26.13 -3.67 -7.48
CA LEU A 521 -27.52 -4.05 -7.18
C LEU A 521 -27.70 -4.22 -5.67
N ARG A 522 -28.83 -3.75 -5.16
CA ARG A 522 -29.26 -3.95 -3.76
C ARG A 522 -30.74 -4.31 -3.70
N SER A 523 -31.11 -5.17 -2.76
CA SER A 523 -32.50 -5.57 -2.51
C SER A 523 -32.86 -5.42 -1.04
N ARG A 524 -34.09 -4.97 -0.79
CA ARG A 524 -34.68 -4.84 0.57
C ARG A 524 -35.76 -5.90 0.85
N THR A 525 -36.22 -6.64 -0.15
CA THR A 525 -37.30 -7.63 -0.01
C THR A 525 -36.79 -9.03 -0.32
N ILE A 526 -37.68 -10.02 -0.46
CA ILE A 526 -37.32 -11.41 -0.76
C ILE A 526 -36.61 -11.59 -2.12
N VAL A 527 -36.66 -10.59 -3.00
CA VAL A 527 -36.03 -10.65 -4.33
C VAL A 527 -34.52 -10.84 -4.20
N ASP A 528 -34.00 -11.92 -4.79
CA ASP A 528 -32.58 -12.28 -4.83
C ASP A 528 -31.91 -11.60 -6.04
N VAL A 529 -30.94 -10.71 -5.80
CA VAL A 529 -30.23 -9.98 -6.89
C VAL A 529 -28.96 -10.70 -7.39
N ARG A 530 -28.53 -11.79 -6.75
CA ARG A 530 -27.35 -12.55 -7.18
C ARG A 530 -27.55 -13.24 -8.53
N PRO A 531 -28.67 -13.95 -8.81
CA PRO A 531 -28.91 -14.56 -10.12
C PRO A 531 -28.89 -13.55 -11.27
N VAL A 532 -29.36 -12.32 -11.03
CA VAL A 532 -29.26 -11.21 -11.99
C VAL A 532 -27.81 -10.93 -12.32
N ALA A 533 -26.96 -10.81 -11.31
CA ALA A 533 -25.55 -10.52 -11.51
C ALA A 533 -24.81 -11.67 -12.23
N GLU A 534 -25.06 -12.90 -11.83
CA GLU A 534 -24.44 -14.12 -12.41
C GLU A 534 -24.73 -14.24 -13.92
N LYS A 535 -25.92 -13.83 -14.38
CA LYS A 535 -26.30 -13.82 -15.81
C LYS A 535 -25.38 -12.97 -16.69
N PHE A 536 -24.74 -11.95 -16.11
CA PHE A 536 -23.80 -11.07 -16.80
C PHE A 536 -22.35 -11.26 -16.35
N GLY A 537 -22.02 -12.43 -15.80
CA GLY A 537 -20.67 -12.76 -15.33
C GLY A 537 -20.24 -11.98 -14.08
N GLY A 538 -21.20 -11.40 -13.35
CA GLY A 538 -21.01 -10.83 -12.02
C GLY A 538 -21.27 -11.84 -10.91
N GLY A 539 -21.48 -11.33 -9.69
CA GLY A 539 -21.77 -12.16 -8.53
C GLY A 539 -22.05 -11.35 -7.27
N GLY A 540 -22.25 -12.05 -6.15
CA GLY A 540 -22.48 -11.44 -4.84
C GLY A 540 -23.40 -12.28 -3.96
N HIS A 541 -24.18 -11.60 -3.13
CA HIS A 541 -25.14 -12.16 -2.19
C HIS A 541 -26.58 -11.82 -2.57
N ALA A 542 -27.54 -12.48 -1.93
CA ALA A 542 -28.95 -12.32 -2.26
C ALA A 542 -29.48 -10.89 -2.13
N LYS A 543 -28.90 -10.09 -1.23
CA LYS A 543 -29.29 -8.67 -1.00
C LYS A 543 -28.38 -7.66 -1.69
N ALA A 544 -27.23 -8.08 -2.20
CA ALA A 544 -26.19 -7.20 -2.71
C ALA A 544 -25.33 -7.93 -3.74
N ALA A 545 -25.33 -7.47 -4.99
CA ALA A 545 -24.56 -8.07 -6.06
C ALA A 545 -23.98 -7.01 -7.01
N GLY A 546 -22.98 -7.37 -7.80
CA GLY A 546 -22.28 -6.47 -8.71
C GLY A 546 -22.02 -7.08 -10.08
N VAL A 547 -22.07 -6.25 -11.12
CA VAL A 547 -21.83 -6.61 -12.53
C VAL A 547 -20.92 -5.59 -13.21
N ARG A 548 -20.08 -6.07 -14.13
CA ARG A 548 -19.39 -5.24 -15.11
C ARG A 548 -20.01 -5.50 -16.49
N TYR A 549 -20.70 -4.50 -17.03
CA TYR A 549 -21.41 -4.61 -18.30
C TYR A 549 -20.66 -3.84 -19.40
N ARG A 550 -20.40 -4.48 -20.54
CA ARG A 550 -19.81 -3.80 -21.71
C ARG A 550 -20.89 -3.17 -22.57
N GLY A 551 -20.82 -1.86 -22.75
CA GLY A 551 -21.80 -1.06 -23.49
C GLY A 551 -22.01 0.30 -22.86
N THR A 552 -23.18 0.87 -23.12
CA THR A 552 -23.67 2.14 -22.56
C THR A 552 -24.52 1.93 -21.32
N ILE A 553 -24.73 2.98 -20.52
CA ILE A 553 -25.64 2.95 -19.37
C ILE A 553 -27.06 2.54 -19.81
N ALA A 554 -27.53 3.03 -20.96
CA ALA A 554 -28.86 2.70 -21.48
C ALA A 554 -28.99 1.20 -21.81
N GLU A 555 -27.98 0.61 -22.45
CA GLU A 555 -27.94 -0.82 -22.75
C GLU A 555 -27.85 -1.66 -21.46
N ALA A 556 -27.01 -1.25 -20.52
CA ALA A 556 -26.88 -1.92 -19.22
C ALA A 556 -28.21 -1.88 -18.44
N LYS A 557 -28.88 -0.72 -18.41
CA LYS A 557 -30.20 -0.55 -17.78
C LYS A 557 -31.21 -1.51 -18.39
N ALA A 558 -31.34 -1.54 -19.71
CA ALA A 558 -32.31 -2.39 -20.39
C ALA A 558 -32.04 -3.89 -20.14
N ALA A 559 -30.77 -4.32 -20.23
CA ALA A 559 -30.38 -5.71 -20.00
C ALA A 559 -30.63 -6.15 -18.55
N LEU A 560 -30.24 -5.32 -17.57
CA LEU A 560 -30.42 -5.62 -16.15
C LEU A 560 -31.89 -5.58 -15.75
N LEU A 561 -32.69 -4.63 -16.27
CA LEU A 561 -34.13 -4.60 -16.02
C LEU A 561 -34.81 -5.89 -16.50
N ALA A 562 -34.47 -6.36 -17.70
CA ALA A 562 -35.02 -7.62 -18.23
C ALA A 562 -34.69 -8.82 -17.33
N ALA A 563 -33.46 -8.88 -16.79
CA ALA A 563 -33.06 -9.95 -15.86
C ALA A 563 -33.69 -9.80 -14.47
N ILE A 564 -33.91 -8.57 -13.99
CA ILE A 564 -34.57 -8.30 -12.71
C ILE A 564 -36.04 -8.73 -12.75
N VAL A 565 -36.73 -8.49 -13.87
CA VAL A 565 -38.13 -8.93 -14.06
C VAL A 565 -38.27 -10.43 -13.79
N GLU A 566 -37.30 -11.24 -14.19
CA GLU A 566 -37.32 -12.70 -13.96
C GLU A 566 -37.25 -13.09 -12.47
N GLN A 567 -36.79 -12.18 -11.59
CA GLN A 567 -36.70 -12.42 -10.14
C GLN A 567 -37.94 -11.95 -9.37
N PHE A 568 -38.83 -11.19 -10.02
CA PHE A 568 -40.12 -10.85 -9.46
C PHE A 568 -41.10 -11.99 -9.78
N HIS A 569 -41.39 -12.81 -8.79
CA HIS A 569 -42.50 -13.77 -8.84
C HIS A 569 -43.79 -13.05 -8.42
N ASP A 570 -44.83 -13.14 -9.26
CA ASP A 570 -46.18 -12.65 -8.93
C ASP A 570 -46.79 -13.36 -7.72
#